data_AF-W2TLK2-F1
#
_entry.id   AF-W2TLK2-F1
#
_cell.length_a   1.000
_cell.length_b   1.000
_cell.length_c   1.000
_cell.angle_alpha   90.00
_cell.angle_beta   90.00
_cell.angle_gamma   90.00
#
_symmetry.space_group_name_H-M   'P 1'
#
loop_
_entity.id
_entity.type
_entity.pdbx_description
1 polymer ?
#
loop_
_entity_poly.entity_id
_entity_poly.type
_entity_poly.pdbx_seq_one_letter_code
_entity_poly.pdbx_strand_id
1 'polypeptide(L)'
;GVKVQYKTDDTTNTVDGDVCLCTVPLGVLKRSINGCTDAPKFEPPLPETTAKAIAEMGFGNFNKVVLIFSRPFWDVTQNYFGHLNHSRASRGEMFMFTALTKAPVLIAMMAGEAANLEAPNEVCYSPTTVHYNSLVIFKTISLIQ
;
A
#
# COMPACT_ATOMS: atom_id res chain seq x y z
N GLY A 1 -26.99 21.72 1.51
CA GLY A 1 -26.57 20.74 0.49
C GLY A 1 -25.07 20.78 0.32
N VAL A 2 -24.48 19.65 -0.04
CA VAL A 2 -23.08 19.47 -0.41
C VAL A 2 -23.01 19.24 -1.92
N LYS A 3 -21.98 19.79 -2.55
CA LYS A 3 -21.67 19.58 -3.97
C LYS A 3 -20.33 18.87 -4.08
N VAL A 4 -20.29 17.76 -4.81
CA VAL A 4 -19.07 16.99 -5.07
C VAL A 4 -18.76 17.05 -6.55
N GLN A 5 -17.53 17.46 -6.88
CA GLN A 5 -17.01 17.45 -8.24
C GLN A 5 -15.96 16.37 -8.39
N TYR A 6 -16.03 15.60 -9.47
CA TYR A 6 -15.06 14.57 -9.79
C TYR A 6 -14.82 14.50 -11.29
N LYS A 7 -13.63 14.05 -11.67
CA LYS A 7 -13.28 13.82 -13.08
C LYS A 7 -13.40 12.36 -13.43
N THR A 8 -14.00 12.10 -14.59
CA THR A 8 -13.97 10.80 -15.27
C THR A 8 -13.52 11.11 -16.69
N ASP A 9 -12.36 10.55 -17.08
CA ASP A 9 -11.63 10.95 -18.28
C ASP A 9 -11.36 12.48 -18.27
N ASP A 10 -11.69 13.19 -19.33
CA ASP A 10 -11.56 14.65 -19.44
C ASP A 10 -12.83 15.41 -19.04
N THR A 11 -13.86 14.72 -18.56
CA THR A 11 -15.14 15.34 -18.20
C THR A 11 -15.23 15.59 -16.70
N THR A 12 -15.61 16.81 -16.31
CA THR A 12 -15.91 17.14 -14.91
C THR A 12 -17.39 16.91 -14.64
N ASN A 13 -17.69 16.01 -13.71
CA ASN A 13 -19.04 15.69 -13.27
C ASN A 13 -19.33 16.37 -11.93
N THR A 14 -20.62 16.64 -11.66
CA THR A 14 -21.09 17.26 -10.43
C THR A 14 -22.26 16.46 -9.85
N VAL A 15 -22.25 16.22 -8.54
CA VAL A 15 -23.34 15.60 -7.80
C VAL A 15 -23.69 16.50 -6.61
N ASP A 16 -24.97 16.81 -6.48
CA ASP A 16 -25.54 17.54 -5.35
C ASP A 16 -26.23 16.57 -4.38
N GLY A 17 -26.18 16.87 -3.09
CA GLY A 17 -26.87 16.08 -2.05
C GLY A 17 -26.99 16.86 -0.74
N ASP A 18 -27.60 16.28 0.28
CA ASP A 18 -27.74 16.93 1.59
C ASP A 18 -26.48 16.77 2.46
N VAL A 19 -25.84 15.60 2.37
CA VAL A 19 -24.68 15.20 3.16
C VAL A 19 -23.69 14.44 2.28
N CYS A 20 -22.39 14.54 2.58
CA CYS A 20 -21.33 13.75 1.96
C CYS A 20 -20.55 12.97 3.02
N LEU A 21 -20.39 11.66 2.82
CA LEU A 21 -19.52 10.81 3.63
C LEU A 21 -18.16 10.68 2.95
N CYS A 22 -17.12 11.30 3.53
CA CYS A 22 -15.77 11.26 2.99
C CYS A 22 -14.99 10.06 3.54
N THR A 23 -14.70 9.08 2.68
CA THR A 23 -13.88 7.89 3.03
C THR A 23 -12.53 7.88 2.31
N VAL A 24 -12.03 9.06 1.93
CA VAL A 24 -10.74 9.13 1.22
C VAL A 24 -9.60 8.76 2.19
N PRO A 25 -8.54 8.09 1.72
CA PRO A 25 -7.45 7.67 2.59
C PRO A 25 -6.78 8.84 3.32
N LEU A 26 -6.30 8.62 4.54
CA LEU A 26 -5.62 9.65 5.32
C LEU A 26 -4.44 10.30 4.57
N GLY A 27 -3.64 9.53 3.84
CA GLY A 27 -2.57 10.08 3.00
C GLY A 27 -3.05 11.02 1.89
N VAL A 28 -4.27 10.83 1.39
CA VAL A 28 -4.91 11.75 0.44
C VAL A 28 -5.40 13.01 1.17
N LEU A 29 -6.03 12.87 2.34
CA LEU A 29 -6.42 14.01 3.18
C LEU A 29 -5.24 14.89 3.59
N LYS A 30 -4.09 14.29 3.92
CA LYS A 30 -2.85 15.02 4.19
C LYS A 30 -2.42 15.85 2.98
N ARG A 31 -2.50 15.32 1.77
CA ARG A 31 -2.24 16.09 0.53
C ARG A 31 -3.26 17.21 0.32
N SER A 32 -4.54 16.95 0.60
CA SER A 32 -5.61 17.97 0.52
C SER A 32 -5.34 19.17 1.43
N ILE A 33 -5.03 18.96 2.71
CA ILE A 33 -4.78 20.06 3.65
C ILE A 33 -3.47 20.81 3.36
N ASN A 34 -2.54 20.18 2.64
CA ASN A 34 -1.29 20.77 2.19
C ASN A 34 -1.40 21.46 0.81
N GLY A 35 -2.60 21.51 0.21
CA GLY A 35 -2.84 22.24 -1.04
C GLY A 35 -2.31 21.55 -2.29
N CYS A 36 -2.07 20.24 -2.28
CA CYS A 36 -1.67 19.50 -3.47
C CYS A 36 -2.78 19.54 -4.55
N THR A 37 -2.39 19.66 -5.82
CA THR A 37 -3.31 19.79 -6.95
C THR A 37 -3.94 18.45 -7.39
N ASP A 38 -3.35 17.34 -6.97
CA ASP A 38 -3.78 15.97 -7.26
C ASP A 38 -4.63 15.34 -6.13
N ALA A 39 -5.16 16.17 -5.22
CA ALA A 39 -5.98 15.74 -4.09
C ALA A 39 -7.32 16.51 -4.03
N PRO A 40 -8.36 15.95 -3.40
CA PRO A 40 -9.64 16.65 -3.24
C PRO A 40 -9.47 17.99 -2.53
N LYS A 41 -10.12 19.03 -3.04
CA LYS A 41 -10.19 20.34 -2.40
C LYS A 41 -11.48 20.44 -1.58
N PHE A 42 -11.38 20.94 -0.35
CA PHE A 42 -12.53 21.21 0.50
C PHE A 42 -12.84 22.71 0.46
N GLU A 43 -14.07 23.06 0.08
CA GLU A 43 -14.58 24.43 0.06
C GLU A 43 -15.93 24.49 0.79
N PRO A 44 -16.03 25.18 1.95
CA PRO A 44 -14.93 25.84 2.67
C PRO A 44 -13.86 24.85 3.14
N PRO A 45 -12.64 25.32 3.49
CA PRO A 45 -11.60 24.47 4.06
C PRO A 45 -12.10 23.70 5.28
N LEU A 46 -11.49 22.54 5.54
CA LEU A 46 -11.78 21.75 6.73
C LEU A 46 -11.55 22.58 8.00
N PRO A 47 -12.38 22.40 9.05
CA PRO A 47 -12.17 23.06 10.34
C PRO A 47 -10.76 22.82 10.88
N GLU A 48 -10.19 23.82 11.54
CA GLU A 48 -8.81 23.78 12.06
C GLU A 48 -8.53 22.54 12.91
N THR A 49 -9.46 22.16 13.78
CA THR A 49 -9.34 20.96 14.63
C THR A 49 -9.22 19.67 13.81
N THR A 50 -9.94 19.58 12.69
CA THR A 50 -9.90 18.42 11.79
C THR A 50 -8.61 18.41 10.98
N ALA A 51 -8.20 19.57 10.43
CA ALA A 51 -6.94 19.70 9.70
C ALA A 51 -5.74 19.37 10.60
N LYS A 52 -5.74 19.83 11.85
CA LYS A 52 -4.69 19.52 12.84
C LYS A 52 -4.63 18.02 13.14
N ALA A 53 -5.77 17.38 13.39
CA ALA A 53 -5.81 15.93 13.60
C ALA A 53 -5.28 15.15 12.38
N ILE A 54 -5.65 15.56 11.16
CA ILE A 54 -5.11 14.97 9.93
C ILE A 54 -3.59 15.15 9.84
N ALA A 55 -3.06 16.32 10.22
CA ALA A 55 -1.63 16.60 10.19
C ALA A 55 -0.84 15.74 11.18
N GLU A 56 -1.36 15.55 12.39
CA GLU A 56 -0.68 14.84 13.49
C GLU A 56 -0.73 13.32 13.39
N MET A 57 -1.79 12.73 12.82
CA MET A 57 -1.88 11.26 12.69
C MET A 57 -0.79 10.69 11.77
N GLY A 58 -0.17 9.57 12.14
CA GLY A 58 0.79 8.88 11.30
C GLY A 58 0.12 8.18 10.11
N PHE A 59 0.82 8.14 8.97
CA PHE A 59 0.38 7.38 7.80
C PHE A 59 1.59 6.73 7.16
N GLY A 60 1.80 5.46 7.51
CA GLY A 60 2.95 4.67 7.10
C GLY A 60 2.70 3.85 5.84
N ASN A 61 3.79 3.31 5.33
CA ASN A 61 3.80 2.45 4.16
C ASN A 61 4.07 0.99 4.55
N PHE A 62 3.38 0.06 3.90
CA PHE A 62 3.59 -1.37 4.04
C PHE A 62 3.26 -2.06 2.71
N ASN A 63 4.24 -2.79 2.18
CA ASN A 63 4.15 -3.40 0.86
C ASN A 63 4.15 -4.93 0.96
N LYS A 64 3.51 -5.58 -0.01
CA LYS A 64 3.42 -7.04 -0.11
C LYS A 64 3.91 -7.50 -1.47
N VAL A 65 4.80 -8.47 -1.49
CA VAL A 65 5.27 -9.12 -2.71
C VAL A 65 4.60 -10.48 -2.81
N VAL A 66 3.82 -10.72 -3.86
CA VAL A 66 3.11 -11.99 -4.06
C VAL A 66 3.89 -12.85 -5.04
N LEU A 67 4.34 -14.00 -4.55
CA LEU A 67 5.16 -14.97 -5.24
C LEU A 67 4.29 -16.18 -5.58
N ILE A 68 4.06 -16.43 -6.87
CA ILE A 68 3.25 -17.55 -7.34
C ILE A 68 4.18 -18.63 -7.88
N PHE A 69 4.01 -19.87 -7.42
CA PHE A 69 4.84 -21.00 -7.81
C PHE A 69 3.99 -22.10 -8.47
N SER A 70 4.64 -23.02 -9.20
CA SER A 70 3.95 -24.20 -9.74
C SER A 70 3.62 -25.23 -8.67
N ARG A 71 4.42 -25.30 -7.60
CA ARG A 71 4.22 -26.18 -6.44
C ARG A 71 4.88 -25.58 -5.18
N PRO A 72 4.36 -25.87 -3.98
CA PRO A 72 5.02 -25.48 -2.74
C PRO A 72 6.39 -26.14 -2.59
N PHE A 73 7.40 -25.39 -2.15
CA PHE A 73 8.72 -25.90 -1.73
C PHE A 73 9.01 -25.63 -0.25
N TRP A 74 8.08 -24.98 0.45
CA TRP A 74 8.10 -24.69 1.87
C TRP A 74 7.26 -25.71 2.65
N ASP A 75 7.36 -25.68 3.98
CA ASP A 75 6.49 -26.47 4.85
C ASP A 75 5.06 -25.91 4.84
N VAL A 76 4.13 -26.68 4.26
CA VAL A 76 2.72 -26.29 4.12
C VAL A 76 1.93 -26.33 5.44
N THR A 77 2.52 -26.85 6.51
CA THR A 77 1.91 -26.84 7.85
C THR A 77 2.19 -25.54 8.61
N GLN A 78 3.16 -24.75 8.14
CA GLN A 78 3.56 -23.47 8.72
C GLN A 78 2.95 -22.31 7.93
N ASN A 79 2.21 -21.43 8.62
CA ASN A 79 1.55 -20.29 7.97
C ASN A 79 2.47 -19.07 7.80
N TYR A 80 3.51 -18.96 8.62
CA TYR A 80 4.43 -17.84 8.64
C TYR A 80 5.86 -18.30 8.91
N PHE A 81 6.82 -17.67 8.26
CA PHE A 81 8.24 -17.82 8.59
C PHE A 81 8.98 -16.50 8.42
N GLY A 82 9.95 -16.24 9.29
CA GLY A 82 10.72 -15.01 9.31
C GLY A 82 12.03 -15.12 8.53
N HIS A 83 12.47 -13.99 7.97
CA HIS A 83 13.78 -13.82 7.37
C HIS A 83 14.54 -12.72 8.13
N LEU A 84 15.68 -13.08 8.73
CA LEU A 84 16.53 -12.14 9.44
C LEU A 84 17.53 -11.53 8.46
N ASN A 85 17.36 -10.23 8.19
CA ASN A 85 18.28 -9.47 7.36
C ASN A 85 19.57 -9.11 8.10
N HIS A 86 20.62 -8.84 7.33
CA HIS A 86 21.97 -8.59 7.85
C HIS A 86 22.16 -7.20 8.47
N SER A 87 21.30 -6.22 8.18
CA SER A 87 21.48 -4.84 8.66
C SER A 87 20.19 -4.23 9.21
N ARG A 88 20.35 -3.24 10.10
CA ARG A 88 19.21 -2.46 10.59
C ARG A 88 18.47 -1.73 9.48
N ALA A 89 19.16 -1.33 8.41
CA ALA A 89 18.57 -0.64 7.27
C ALA A 89 17.67 -1.56 6.45
N SER A 90 18.09 -2.83 6.24
CA SER A 90 17.34 -3.84 5.48
C SER A 90 16.36 -4.65 6.33
N ARG A 91 16.24 -4.40 7.64
CA ARG A 91 15.47 -5.24 8.58
C ARG A 91 14.00 -5.47 8.20
N GLY A 92 13.41 -4.56 7.42
CA GLY A 92 12.03 -4.66 6.97
C GLY A 92 11.85 -5.21 5.55
N GLU A 93 12.93 -5.55 4.85
CA GLU A 93 12.90 -6.13 3.51
C GLU A 93 12.59 -7.62 3.58
N MET A 94 11.47 -8.05 3.01
CA MET A 94 11.03 -9.45 2.97
C MET A 94 11.16 -10.17 4.33
N PHE A 95 10.97 -9.44 5.43
CA PHE A 95 11.32 -9.92 6.77
C PHE A 95 10.40 -11.04 7.28
N MET A 96 9.23 -11.18 6.65
CA MET A 96 8.23 -12.18 6.96
C MET A 96 7.56 -12.67 5.69
N PHE A 97 7.40 -13.99 5.59
CA PHE A 97 6.66 -14.66 4.55
C PHE A 97 5.43 -15.32 5.16
N THR A 98 4.33 -15.32 4.41
CA THR A 98 3.14 -16.11 4.73
C THR A 98 2.72 -16.94 3.55
N ALA A 99 2.38 -18.20 3.81
CA ALA A 99 1.86 -19.11 2.80
C ALA A 99 0.34 -19.05 2.73
N LEU A 100 -0.21 -18.94 1.53
CA LEU A 100 -1.65 -19.16 1.34
C LEU A 100 -1.92 -20.66 1.35
N THR A 101 -2.65 -21.14 2.35
CA THR A 101 -2.88 -22.58 2.59
C THR A 101 -3.52 -23.35 1.43
N LYS A 102 -4.20 -22.67 0.50
CA LYS A 102 -4.92 -23.30 -0.63
C LYS A 102 -4.26 -23.09 -1.99
N ALA A 103 -3.09 -22.44 -2.05
CA ALA A 103 -2.42 -22.17 -3.31
C ALA A 103 -0.90 -22.19 -3.13
N PRO A 104 -0.12 -22.51 -4.18
CA PRO A 104 1.34 -22.38 -4.15
C PRO A 104 1.76 -20.90 -4.22
N VAL A 105 1.35 -20.11 -3.21
CA VAL A 105 1.57 -18.66 -3.15
C VAL A 105 2.22 -18.30 -1.81
N LEU A 106 3.33 -17.58 -1.88
CA LEU A 106 3.94 -16.90 -0.75
C LEU A 106 3.69 -15.40 -0.85
N ILE A 107 3.47 -14.75 0.28
CA ILE A 107 3.45 -13.29 0.38
C ILE A 107 4.61 -12.86 1.26
N ALA A 108 5.57 -12.13 0.68
CA ALA A 108 6.65 -11.49 1.43
C ALA A 108 6.25 -10.08 1.86
N MET A 109 6.59 -9.69 3.07
CA MET A 109 6.23 -8.40 3.66
C MET A 109 7.39 -7.42 3.62
N MET A 110 7.10 -6.18 3.22
CA MET A 110 8.03 -5.06 3.17
C MET A 110 7.56 -3.97 4.14
N ALA A 111 8.38 -3.63 5.13
CA ALA A 111 8.02 -2.73 6.22
C ALA A 111 9.12 -1.69 6.53
N GLY A 112 8.75 -0.64 7.27
CA GLY A 112 9.67 0.45 7.62
C GLY A 112 10.22 1.15 6.37
N GLU A 113 11.49 1.54 6.39
CA GLU A 113 12.15 2.18 5.24
C GLU A 113 12.14 1.31 3.99
N ALA A 114 12.24 -0.02 4.15
CA ALA A 114 12.21 -0.95 3.02
C ALA A 114 10.86 -0.98 2.29
N ALA A 115 9.77 -0.52 2.93
CA ALA A 115 8.48 -0.39 2.25
C ALA A 115 8.51 0.67 1.14
N ASN A 116 9.46 1.62 1.18
CA ASN A 116 9.59 2.65 0.16
C ASN A 116 10.41 2.21 -1.06
N LEU A 117 10.97 1.00 -1.03
CA LEU A 117 11.65 0.44 -2.18
C LEU A 117 10.63 0.12 -3.28
N GLU A 118 10.88 0.63 -4.48
CA GLU A 118 10.17 0.18 -5.66
C GLU A 118 10.59 -1.25 -5.97
N ALA A 119 9.65 -2.18 -5.85
CA ALA A 119 9.88 -3.54 -6.29
C ALA A 119 9.92 -3.53 -7.84
N PRO A 120 11.03 -3.95 -8.48
CA PRO A 120 11.06 -4.04 -9.94
C PRO A 120 9.98 -5.02 -10.41
N ASN A 121 9.19 -4.60 -11.40
CA ASN A 121 8.15 -5.45 -12.02
C ASN A 121 8.72 -6.72 -12.67
N GLU A 122 10.05 -6.79 -12.85
CA GLU A 122 10.79 -7.96 -13.28
C GLU A 122 11.89 -8.28 -12.26
N VAL A 123 11.65 -9.32 -11.47
CA VAL A 123 12.64 -10.28 -10.93
C VAL A 123 13.97 -9.70 -10.39
N CYS A 124 14.11 -9.69 -9.06
CA CYS A 124 15.43 -9.93 -8.44
C CYS A 124 15.58 -11.44 -8.21
N TYR A 125 16.33 -12.15 -9.05
CA TYR A 125 16.92 -13.43 -8.67
C TYR A 125 18.39 -13.49 -9.12
N SER A 126 19.25 -13.85 -8.16
CA SER A 126 20.68 -14.09 -8.37
C SER A 126 20.92 -15.41 -9.12
N PRO A 127 22.10 -15.61 -9.75
CA PRO A 127 22.35 -16.69 -10.69
C PRO A 127 22.70 -17.99 -9.95
N THR A 128 21.73 -18.59 -9.27
CA THR A 128 21.83 -20.00 -8.86
C THR A 128 20.44 -20.62 -8.87
N THR A 129 19.99 -20.97 -10.08
CA THR A 129 18.99 -22.00 -10.38
C THR A 129 17.60 -21.81 -9.73
N VAL A 130 16.63 -21.35 -10.54
CA VAL A 130 15.30 -21.96 -10.77
C VAL A 130 14.49 -20.97 -11.62
N HIS A 131 14.28 -21.31 -12.89
CA HIS A 131 13.18 -20.72 -13.69
C HIS A 131 11.87 -20.97 -12.94
N TYR A 132 10.97 -19.99 -12.74
CA TYR A 132 9.50 -20.16 -12.92
C TYR A 132 8.72 -18.83 -12.83
N ASN A 133 7.79 -18.74 -13.78
CA ASN A 133 6.66 -17.85 -14.08
C ASN A 133 6.12 -16.89 -13.00
N SER A 134 6.02 -15.62 -13.43
CA SER A 134 5.04 -14.61 -13.00
C SER A 134 5.12 -14.16 -11.53
N LEU A 135 6.00 -13.19 -11.28
CA LEU A 135 5.92 -12.32 -10.10
C LEU A 135 4.78 -11.31 -10.31
N VAL A 136 3.82 -11.25 -9.38
CA VAL A 136 2.78 -10.21 -9.39
C VAL A 136 2.90 -9.40 -8.11
N ILE A 137 3.38 -8.16 -8.21
CA ILE A 137 3.44 -7.25 -7.07
C ILE A 137 2.05 -6.67 -6.86
N PHE A 138 1.43 -6.97 -5.71
CA PHE A 138 0.18 -6.30 -5.31
C PHE A 138 0.49 -5.10 -4.41
N LYS A 139 -0.11 -3.97 -4.80
CA LYS A 139 0.14 -2.61 -4.33
C LYS A 139 -0.12 -2.41 -2.82
N THR A 140 0.67 -1.50 -2.26
CA THR A 140 0.67 -0.88 -0.93
C THR A 140 -0.63 -0.97 -0.13
N ILE A 141 -0.52 -1.50 1.11
CA ILE A 141 -1.49 -1.24 2.17
C ILE A 141 -0.91 -0.10 3.00
N SER A 142 -1.49 1.08 2.91
CA SER A 142 -1.12 2.16 3.82
C SER A 142 -1.72 1.90 5.19
N LEU A 143 -0.90 1.99 6.24
CA LEU A 143 -1.34 1.79 7.62
C LEU A 143 -1.41 3.15 8.32
N ILE A 144 -2.46 3.37 9.09
CA ILE A 144 -2.48 4.45 10.07
C ILE A 144 -1.47 4.07 11.15
N GLN A 145 -0.50 4.94 11.41
CA GLN A 145 0.54 4.75 12.42
C GLN A 145 0.27 5.63 13.64
#